data_AF-A0A7J5ZTL9-F1
#
_entry.id   AF-A0A7J5ZTL9-F1
#
_cell.length_a   1.000
_cell.length_b   1.000
_cell.length_c   1.000
_cell.angle_alpha   90.00
_cell.angle_beta   90.00
_cell.angle_gamma   90.00
#
_symmetry.space_group_name_H-M   'P 1'
#
loop_
_entity.id
_entity.type
_entity.pdbx_description
1 polymer ?
#
loop_
_entity_poly.entity_id
_entity_poly.type
_entity_poly.pdbx_seq_one_letter_code
_entity_poly.pdbx_strand_id
1 'polypeptide(L)'
;MYSSLVRTMPFVDLQSRLGIKLDQWILTQSSEQPYKRAARCHAFEKEWIECGHGIGHTRATKECKLEFEDFYECMHRQKTNKRLYEIRKQKEKLVKEGSYTPPAHHTGNEEPRP
;
A
#
# COMPACT_ATOMS: atom_id res chain seq x y z
N MET A 1 -19.02 41.01 3.68
CA MET A 1 -19.07 40.33 2.37
C MET A 1 -17.63 40.23 1.85
N TYR A 2 -16.85 39.28 2.38
CA TYR A 2 -15.47 39.09 1.94
C TYR A 2 -15.48 38.17 0.72
N SER A 3 -15.27 38.77 -0.44
CA SER A 3 -15.04 38.04 -1.70
C SER A 3 -13.65 37.43 -1.63
N SER A 4 -13.57 36.16 -1.24
CA SER A 4 -12.36 35.36 -1.34
C SER A 4 -12.13 34.99 -2.80
N LEU A 5 -11.37 35.82 -3.52
CA LEU A 5 -10.82 35.49 -4.83
C LEU A 5 -9.89 34.26 -4.68
N VAL A 6 -10.41 33.07 -5.00
CA VAL A 6 -9.59 31.88 -5.19
C VAL A 6 -8.70 32.13 -6.40
N ARG A 7 -7.41 32.41 -6.18
CA ARG A 7 -6.42 32.40 -7.26
C ARG A 7 -6.19 30.94 -7.65
N THR A 8 -6.79 30.50 -8.75
CA THR A 8 -6.47 29.23 -9.36
C THR A 8 -5.07 29.32 -9.97
N MET A 9 -4.10 28.60 -9.41
CA MET A 9 -2.80 28.42 -10.08
C MET A 9 -2.96 27.28 -11.09
N PRO A 10 -2.94 27.56 -12.41
CA PRO A 10 -3.04 26.52 -13.41
C PRO A 10 -1.80 25.64 -13.39
N PHE A 11 -1.99 24.33 -13.54
CA PHE A 11 -0.89 23.39 -13.76
C PHE A 11 -0.39 23.54 -15.19
N VAL A 12 0.80 24.12 -15.38
CA VAL A 12 1.45 24.28 -16.68
C VAL A 12 2.46 23.15 -16.87
N ASP A 13 2.10 22.15 -17.64
CA ASP A 13 2.95 20.99 -17.90
C ASP A 13 4.05 21.28 -18.95
N LEU A 14 5.14 21.92 -18.50
CA LEU A 14 6.34 22.14 -19.32
C LEU A 14 7.19 20.87 -19.45
N GLN A 15 7.14 19.98 -18.47
CA GLN A 15 7.97 18.77 -18.43
C GLN A 15 7.60 17.80 -19.55
N SER A 16 6.31 17.49 -19.71
CA SER A 16 5.85 16.61 -20.78
C SER A 16 6.01 17.23 -22.17
N ARG A 17 5.87 18.56 -22.29
CA ARG A 17 6.03 19.28 -23.56
C ARG A 17 7.48 19.35 -24.04
N LEU A 18 8.42 19.54 -23.14
CA LEU A 18 9.86 19.64 -23.45
C LEU A 18 10.59 18.30 -23.35
N GLY A 19 9.94 17.26 -22.83
CA GLY A 19 10.55 15.93 -22.64
C GLY A 19 11.58 15.86 -21.51
N ILE A 20 11.54 16.80 -20.56
CA ILE A 20 12.50 16.87 -19.44
C ILE A 20 11.89 16.18 -18.22
N LYS A 21 12.62 15.24 -17.61
CA LYS A 21 12.21 14.54 -16.38
C LYS A 21 12.83 15.20 -15.15
N LEU A 22 12.19 16.25 -14.60
CA LEU A 22 12.70 16.91 -13.39
C LEU A 22 12.25 16.19 -12.12
N ASP A 23 10.96 15.85 -12.03
CA ASP A 23 10.35 15.26 -10.83
C ASP A 23 9.69 13.89 -11.07
N GLN A 24 9.37 13.54 -12.32
CA GLN A 24 8.62 12.32 -12.64
C GLN A 24 9.25 11.00 -12.11
N TRP A 25 10.57 10.98 -11.95
CA TRP A 25 11.31 9.79 -11.50
C TRP A 25 11.04 9.40 -10.03
N ILE A 26 10.61 10.34 -9.19
CA ILE A 26 10.38 10.11 -7.75
C ILE A 26 8.89 9.91 -7.40
N LEU A 27 7.97 10.09 -8.34
CA LEU A 27 6.53 10.12 -8.07
C LEU A 27 5.94 8.75 -7.71
N THR A 28 6.44 7.68 -8.32
CA THR A 28 5.93 6.32 -8.13
C THR A 28 7.00 5.46 -7.48
N GLN A 29 6.62 4.60 -6.54
CA GLN A 29 7.56 3.64 -5.95
C GLN A 29 7.85 2.49 -6.93
N SER A 30 7.01 2.36 -7.96
CA SER A 30 7.17 1.39 -9.05
C SER A 30 8.11 1.86 -10.17
N SER A 31 8.65 3.08 -10.09
CA SER A 31 9.67 3.56 -11.03
C SER A 31 10.99 2.81 -10.86
N GLU A 32 11.92 3.03 -11.80
CA GLU A 32 13.27 2.47 -11.71
C GLU A 32 14.00 3.02 -10.48
N GLN A 33 14.24 2.15 -9.51
CA GLN A 33 15.01 2.45 -8.31
C GLN A 33 16.48 2.06 -8.48
N PRO A 34 17.43 2.75 -7.82
CA PRO A 34 18.84 2.34 -7.79
C PRO A 34 18.98 0.88 -7.37
N TYR A 35 19.83 0.13 -8.09
CA TYR A 35 20.05 -1.31 -7.88
C TYR A 35 18.81 -2.19 -8.06
N LYS A 36 17.80 -1.74 -8.82
CA LYS A 36 16.56 -2.49 -9.10
C LYS A 36 15.85 -2.97 -7.83
N ARG A 37 15.94 -2.19 -6.75
CA ARG A 37 15.30 -2.51 -5.47
C ARG A 37 13.80 -2.29 -5.58
N ALA A 38 13.03 -3.37 -5.48
CA ALA A 38 11.58 -3.29 -5.45
C ALA A 38 11.08 -2.72 -4.11
N ALA A 39 10.09 -1.84 -4.18
CA ALA A 39 9.34 -1.41 -3.00
C ALA A 39 8.51 -2.56 -2.42
N ARG A 40 8.15 -2.47 -1.14
CA ARG A 40 7.34 -3.50 -0.46
C ARG A 40 5.99 -3.76 -1.14
N CYS A 41 5.38 -2.72 -1.71
CA CYS A 41 4.07 -2.76 -2.37
C CYS A 41 4.16 -2.52 -3.88
N HIS A 42 5.33 -2.80 -4.49
CA HIS A 42 5.61 -2.55 -5.90
C HIS A 42 4.56 -3.18 -6.84
N ALA A 43 4.20 -4.44 -6.60
CA ALA A 43 3.23 -5.15 -7.44
C ALA A 43 1.84 -4.49 -7.41
N PHE A 44 1.32 -4.20 -6.22
CA PHE A 44 0.01 -3.58 -6.06
C PHE A 44 -0.05 -2.15 -6.61
N GLU A 45 1.00 -1.36 -6.40
CA GLU A 45 1.08 0.00 -6.96
C GLU A 45 1.11 -0.04 -8.50
N LYS A 46 1.85 -0.98 -9.08
CA LYS A 46 1.94 -1.16 -10.52
C LYS A 46 0.57 -1.54 -11.11
N GLU A 47 -0.11 -2.53 -10.54
CA GLU A 47 -1.45 -2.94 -11.00
C GLU A 47 -2.47 -1.81 -10.90
N TRP A 48 -2.44 -1.04 -9.82
CA TRP A 48 -3.32 0.13 -9.66
C TRP A 48 -3.06 1.22 -10.72
N ILE A 49 -1.79 1.53 -11.00
CA ILE A 49 -1.41 2.50 -12.04
C ILE A 49 -1.82 2.00 -13.42
N GLU A 50 -1.56 0.72 -13.73
CA GLU A 50 -1.90 0.11 -15.02
C GLU A 50 -3.42 0.08 -15.24
N CYS A 51 -4.22 -0.20 -14.20
CA CYS A 51 -5.68 -0.12 -14.26
C CYS A 51 -6.16 1.34 -14.49
N GLY A 52 -5.60 2.29 -13.74
CA GLY A 52 -6.02 3.70 -13.78
C GLY A 52 -5.55 4.48 -15.01
N HIS A 53 -4.61 3.94 -15.78
CA HIS A 53 -3.97 4.64 -16.88
C HIS A 53 -4.96 4.85 -18.04
N GLY A 54 -5.22 6.13 -18.38
CA GLY A 54 -6.01 6.53 -19.54
C GLY A 54 -7.54 6.64 -19.32
N ILE A 55 -8.08 6.17 -18.20
CA ILE A 55 -9.53 6.25 -17.89
C ILE A 55 -9.94 7.53 -17.15
N GLY A 56 -8.98 8.26 -16.59
CA GLY A 56 -9.20 9.46 -15.78
C GLY A 56 -9.65 9.17 -14.34
N HIS A 57 -9.35 10.10 -13.43
CA HIS A 57 -9.55 9.90 -11.98
C HIS A 57 -11.02 9.58 -11.60
N THR A 58 -11.99 10.25 -12.23
CA THR A 58 -13.41 10.09 -11.91
C THR A 58 -13.91 8.67 -12.15
N ARG A 59 -13.42 7.99 -13.20
CA ARG A 59 -13.74 6.58 -13.49
C ARG A 59 -12.84 5.63 -12.72
N ALA A 60 -11.54 5.94 -12.60
CA ALA A 60 -10.57 5.11 -11.88
C ALA A 60 -10.99 4.84 -10.43
N THR A 61 -11.59 5.82 -9.76
CA THR A 61 -12.11 5.64 -8.39
C THR A 61 -13.20 4.57 -8.25
N LYS A 62 -13.93 4.24 -9.33
CA LYS A 62 -14.99 3.23 -9.34
C LYS A 62 -14.53 1.92 -9.96
N GLU A 63 -13.85 2.00 -11.11
CA GLU A 63 -13.43 0.83 -11.89
C GLU A 63 -12.22 0.14 -11.25
N CYS A 64 -11.20 0.91 -10.82
CA CYS A 64 -9.95 0.40 -10.24
C CYS A 64 -9.96 0.41 -8.70
N LYS A 65 -11.16 0.24 -8.11
CA LYS A 65 -11.35 0.34 -6.66
C LYS A 65 -10.67 -0.82 -5.93
N LEU A 66 -10.69 -2.02 -6.51
CA LEU A 66 -10.12 -3.22 -5.90
C LEU A 66 -8.60 -3.11 -5.77
N GLU A 67 -7.94 -2.75 -6.87
CA GLU A 67 -6.49 -2.56 -6.97
C GLU A 67 -6.01 -1.46 -6.00
N PHE A 68 -6.79 -0.38 -5.89
CA PHE A 68 -6.50 0.68 -4.92
C PHE A 68 -6.66 0.20 -3.46
N GLU A 69 -7.70 -0.57 -3.14
CA GLU A 69 -7.91 -1.12 -1.80
C GLU A 69 -6.79 -2.09 -1.39
N ASP A 70 -6.30 -2.90 -2.32
CA ASP A 70 -5.19 -3.82 -2.09
C ASP A 70 -3.87 -3.08 -1.91
N PHE A 71 -3.60 -2.05 -2.72
CA PHE A 71 -2.47 -1.16 -2.53
C PHE A 71 -2.52 -0.45 -1.17
N TYR A 72 -3.69 0.06 -0.79
CA TYR A 72 -3.91 0.75 0.48
C TYR A 72 -3.72 -0.19 1.68
N GLU A 73 -4.21 -1.43 1.59
CA GLU A 73 -3.97 -2.48 2.59
C GLU A 73 -2.49 -2.82 2.68
N CYS A 74 -1.79 -2.98 1.55
CA CYS A 74 -0.37 -3.30 1.56
C CYS A 74 0.46 -2.26 2.30
N MET A 75 0.15 -0.97 2.11
CA MET A 75 0.84 0.15 2.74
C MET A 75 0.54 0.25 4.25
N HIS A 76 -0.73 0.11 4.65
CA HIS A 76 -1.15 0.37 6.03
C HIS A 76 -1.33 -0.88 6.89
N ARG A 77 -1.47 -2.06 6.27
CA ARG A 77 -1.69 -3.38 6.90
C ARG A 77 -2.83 -3.42 7.92
N GLN A 78 -3.85 -2.60 7.74
CA GLN A 78 -4.96 -2.48 8.69
C GLN A 78 -5.74 -3.79 8.85
N LYS A 79 -6.13 -4.43 7.73
CA LYS A 79 -6.86 -5.70 7.74
C LYS A 79 -5.99 -6.82 8.35
N THR A 80 -4.72 -6.87 7.95
CA THR A 80 -3.73 -7.82 8.51
C THR A 80 -3.58 -7.67 10.03
N ASN A 81 -3.39 -6.45 10.52
CA ASN A 81 -3.22 -6.18 11.95
C ASN A 81 -4.47 -6.52 12.76
N LYS A 82 -5.66 -6.19 12.24
CA LYS A 82 -6.93 -6.56 12.86
C LYS A 82 -7.07 -8.08 12.99
N ARG A 83 -6.76 -8.82 11.93
CA ARG A 83 -6.79 -10.29 11.94
C ARG A 83 -5.81 -10.87 12.97
N LEU A 84 -4.57 -10.37 13.01
CA LEU A 84 -3.56 -10.83 13.97
C LEU A 84 -3.98 -10.55 15.42
N TYR A 85 -4.61 -9.41 15.68
CA TYR A 85 -5.15 -9.07 16.99
C TYR A 85 -6.25 -10.04 17.44
N GLU A 86 -7.20 -10.36 16.56
CA GLU A 86 -8.29 -11.31 16.84
C GLU A 86 -7.75 -12.71 17.12
N ILE A 87 -6.79 -13.19 16.30
CA ILE A 87 -6.12 -14.49 16.51
C ILE A 87 -5.42 -14.52 17.87
N ARG A 88 -4.69 -13.45 18.23
CA ARG A 88 -3.99 -13.36 19.52
C ARG A 88 -4.99 -13.41 20.69
N LYS A 89 -6.08 -12.65 20.60
CA LYS A 89 -7.14 -12.63 21.61
C LYS A 89 -7.77 -14.01 21.81
N GLN A 90 -8.06 -14.73 20.71
CA GLN A 90 -8.61 -16.08 20.78
C GLN A 90 -7.61 -17.07 21.36
N LYS A 91 -6.33 -17.01 20.96
CA LYS A 91 -5.26 -17.84 21.52
C LYS A 91 -5.15 -17.66 23.03
N GLU A 92 -5.11 -16.42 23.52
CA GLU A 92 -5.04 -16.12 24.96
C GLU A 92 -6.24 -16.67 25.73
N LYS A 93 -7.44 -16.60 25.15
CA LYS A 93 -8.65 -17.19 25.75
C LYS A 93 -8.51 -18.71 25.89
N LEU A 94 -8.12 -19.42 24.84
CA LEU A 94 -7.98 -20.89 24.84
C LEU A 94 -6.86 -21.38 25.76
N VAL A 95 -5.76 -20.62 25.88
CA VAL A 95 -4.69 -20.92 26.84
C VAL A 95 -5.19 -20.78 28.28
N LYS A 96 -5.98 -19.74 28.58
CA LYS A 96 -6.58 -19.56 29.91
C LYS A 96 -7.60 -20.65 30.26
N GLU A 97 -8.35 -21.14 29.28
CA GLU A 97 -9.28 -22.26 29.42
C GLU A 97 -8.57 -23.63 29.50
N GLY A 98 -7.27 -23.69 29.21
CA GLY A 98 -6.47 -24.92 29.19
C GLY A 98 -6.72 -25.83 27.98
N SER A 99 -7.53 -25.39 27.01
CA SER A 99 -7.90 -26.16 25.81
C SER A 99 -6.86 -26.07 24.69
N TYR A 100 -5.88 -25.17 24.80
CA TYR A 100 -4.82 -25.00 23.81
C TYR A 100 -3.44 -24.81 24.44
N THR A 101 -2.47 -25.61 23.99
CA THR A 101 -1.05 -25.49 24.35
C THR A 101 -0.25 -25.04 23.12
N PRO A 102 0.58 -23.98 23.22
CA PRO A 102 1.43 -23.55 22.12
C PRO A 102 2.44 -24.64 21.72
N PRO A 103 2.73 -24.80 20.42
CA PRO A 103 3.72 -25.77 19.96
C PRO A 103 5.16 -25.31 20.26
N ALA A 104 6.10 -26.26 20.32
CA ALA A 104 7.49 -26.03 20.71
C ALA A 104 8.25 -24.99 19.85
N HIS A 105 7.91 -24.88 18.56
CA HIS A 105 8.49 -23.88 17.66
C HIS A 105 8.05 -22.45 18.00
N HIS A 106 6.86 -22.27 18.60
CA HIS A 106 6.42 -20.97 19.09
C HIS A 106 6.98 -20.62 20.48
N THR A 107 7.71 -21.54 21.14
CA THR A 107 8.37 -21.32 22.43
C THR A 107 9.89 -21.27 22.34
N GLY A 108 10.46 -21.35 21.13
CA GLY A 108 11.91 -21.24 20.90
C GLY A 108 12.72 -22.51 21.14
N ASN A 109 12.05 -23.66 21.25
CA ASN A 109 12.69 -24.97 21.48
C ASN A 109 12.94 -25.74 20.16
N GLU A 110 12.95 -25.06 19.02
CA GLU A 110 13.26 -25.67 17.72
C GLU A 110 14.65 -25.26 17.22
N GLU A 111 15.29 -26.14 16.44
CA GLU A 111 16.50 -25.77 15.72
C GLU A 111 16.16 -24.72 14.65
N PRO A 112 16.89 -23.58 14.59
CA PRO A 112 16.62 -22.54 13.62
C PRO A 112 16.87 -23.07 12.20
N ARG A 113 15.97 -22.74 11.27
CA ARG A 113 16.24 -22.97 9.85
C ARG A 113 17.31 -22.00 9.35
N PRO A 114 18.21 -22.43 8.45
CA PRO A 114 19.28 -21.62 7.89
C PRO A 114 18.77 -20.40 7.12
#